data_AF-A0A963AV60-F1
#
_entry.id   AF-A0A963AV60-F1
#
_cell.length_a   1.000
_cell.length_b   1.000
_cell.length_c   1.000
_cell.angle_alpha   90.00
_cell.angle_beta   90.00
_cell.angle_gamma   90.00
#
_symmetry.space_group_name_H-M   'P 1'
#
loop_
_entity.id
_entity.type
_entity.pdbx_description
1 polymer ?
#
loop_
_entity_poly.entity_id
_entity_poly.type
_entity_poly.pdbx_seq_one_letter_code
_entity_poly.pdbx_strand_id
1 'polypeptide(L)'
;MRLCEWTALDPIDSRGLRWPEATRFSHRAGSTADLFVVRRDAAVFAYENRCPHTGAPLDWAPHRFLDHEREFIQCAMHGALFEIETGRCVHGPCAGQRLKSVPVRIEADWVVLAG
;
A
#
# COMPACT_ATOMS: atom_id res chain seq x y z
N MET A 1 14.75 8.84 1.63
CA MET A 1 13.98 9.73 0.73
C MET A 1 12.58 9.92 1.28
N ARG A 2 12.06 11.16 1.34
CA ARG A 2 10.75 11.47 1.94
C ARG A 2 9.59 11.06 1.03
N LEU A 3 8.62 10.35 1.58
CA LEU A 3 7.42 9.89 0.89
C LEU A 3 6.22 10.78 1.22
N CYS A 4 5.91 10.91 2.51
CA CYS A 4 4.87 11.79 3.03
C CYS A 4 5.15 12.16 4.48
N GLU A 5 4.53 13.24 4.94
CA GLU A 5 4.51 13.60 6.36
C GLU A 5 3.79 12.50 7.16
N TRP A 6 4.34 12.14 8.31
CA TRP A 6 3.78 11.15 9.23
C TRP A 6 2.42 11.59 9.78
N THR A 7 2.29 12.89 10.05
CA THR A 7 1.08 13.53 10.57
C THR A 7 -0.02 13.68 9.52
N ALA A 8 0.29 13.46 8.24
CA ALA A 8 -0.70 13.45 7.16
C ALA A 8 -1.45 12.10 7.04
N LEU A 9 -1.15 11.12 7.90
CA LEU A 9 -1.86 9.85 8.02
C LEU A 9 -2.51 9.77 9.39
N ASP A 10 -3.82 9.57 9.45
CA ASP A 10 -4.51 9.21 10.69
C ASP A 10 -3.97 7.88 11.25
N PRO A 11 -4.17 7.56 12.55
CA PRO A 11 -3.65 6.32 13.16
C PRO A 11 -3.99 5.03 12.41
N ILE A 12 -5.06 5.01 11.63
CA ILE A 12 -5.33 3.95 10.66
C ILE A 12 -5.74 4.55 9.32
N ASP A 13 -4.78 4.69 8.41
CA ASP A 13 -5.01 5.28 7.09
C ASP A 13 -3.98 4.79 6.06
N SER A 14 -4.28 5.02 4.78
CA SER A 14 -3.42 4.65 3.67
C SER A 14 -3.16 5.83 2.74
N ARG A 15 -1.98 5.86 2.10
CA ARG A 15 -1.65 6.86 1.09
C ARG A 15 -0.91 6.26 -0.09
N GLY A 16 -1.54 6.35 -1.26
CA GLY A 16 -0.90 6.07 -2.55
C GLY A 16 0.12 7.14 -2.92
N LEU A 17 1.25 6.71 -3.49
CA LEU A 17 2.41 7.52 -3.80
C LEU A 17 2.99 7.10 -5.16
N ARG A 18 3.71 8.00 -5.82
CA ARG A 18 4.52 7.66 -6.99
C ARG A 18 5.94 7.35 -6.58
N TRP A 19 6.62 6.51 -7.35
CA TRP A 19 8.06 6.36 -7.18
C TRP A 19 8.73 7.73 -7.39
N PRO A 20 9.63 8.12 -6.49
CA PRO A 20 10.35 9.38 -6.66
C PRO A 20 11.33 9.35 -7.84
N GLU A 21 11.83 8.15 -8.17
CA GLU A 21 12.67 7.88 -9.33
C GLU A 21 11.79 7.29 -10.45
N ALA A 22 12.10 7.58 -11.72
CA ALA A 22 11.21 7.35 -12.87
C ALA A 22 10.95 5.88 -13.25
N THR A 23 11.00 4.94 -12.30
CA THR A 23 10.57 3.55 -12.47
C THR A 23 9.04 3.50 -12.47
N ARG A 24 8.44 3.68 -13.65
CA ARG A 24 6.99 3.54 -13.82
C ARG A 24 6.63 2.07 -13.99
N PHE A 25 5.81 1.53 -13.09
CA PHE A 25 5.04 0.35 -13.42
C PHE A 25 3.94 0.74 -14.42
N SER A 26 3.47 -0.20 -15.26
CA SER A 26 2.37 0.13 -16.17
C SER A 26 1.09 0.35 -15.36
N HIS A 27 0.70 1.60 -15.16
CA HIS A 27 -0.63 1.93 -14.63
C HIS A 27 -1.67 1.59 -15.69
N ARG A 28 -2.43 0.51 -15.50
CA ARG A 28 -3.69 0.28 -16.21
C ARG A 28 -4.83 0.37 -15.20
N ALA A 29 -5.93 0.98 -15.63
CA ALA A 29 -7.16 1.24 -14.87
C ALA A 29 -7.03 2.28 -13.73
N GLY A 30 -7.02 3.58 -14.08
CA GLY A 30 -7.43 4.68 -13.17
C GLY A 30 -6.50 5.04 -12.01
N SER A 31 -5.68 4.11 -11.51
CA SER A 31 -4.71 4.37 -10.45
C SER A 31 -3.47 5.08 -11.00
N THR A 32 -2.94 6.02 -10.21
CA THR A 32 -1.68 6.73 -10.52
C THR A 32 -0.59 6.45 -9.48
N ALA A 33 -0.88 5.60 -8.49
CA ALA A 33 0.07 5.25 -7.44
C ALA A 33 0.91 4.04 -7.86
N ASP A 34 2.24 4.14 -7.70
CA ASP A 34 3.18 3.04 -7.92
C ASP A 34 3.35 2.17 -6.65
N LEU A 35 3.25 2.82 -5.49
CA LEU A 35 3.32 2.21 -4.17
C LEU A 35 2.33 2.89 -3.24
N PHE A 36 2.15 2.33 -2.06
CA PHE A 36 1.36 2.96 -1.01
C PHE A 36 1.94 2.66 0.36
N VAL A 37 1.64 3.54 1.31
CA VAL A 37 1.93 3.36 2.73
C VAL A 37 0.62 3.12 3.48
N VAL A 38 0.68 2.36 4.56
CA VAL A 38 -0.39 2.16 5.53
C VAL A 38 0.16 2.47 6.91
N ARG A 39 -0.50 3.38 7.62
CA ARG A 39 -0.25 3.61 9.05
C ARG A 39 -1.19 2.74 9.87
N ARG A 40 -0.64 2.08 10.90
CA ARG A 40 -1.40 1.40 11.95
C ARG A 40 -0.79 1.78 13.30
N ASP A 41 -1.49 2.65 14.02
CA ASP A 41 -1.08 3.29 15.26
C ASP A 41 0.28 3.99 15.14
N ALA A 42 1.32 3.37 15.71
CA ALA A 42 2.70 3.85 15.72
C ALA A 42 3.58 3.21 14.64
N ALA A 43 3.04 2.26 13.87
CA ALA A 43 3.75 1.55 12.82
C ALA A 43 3.37 2.05 11.42
N VAL A 44 4.30 1.91 10.48
CA VAL A 44 4.09 2.18 9.06
C VAL A 44 4.56 1.01 8.23
N PHE A 45 3.76 0.64 7.24
CA PHE A 45 4.03 -0.42 6.29
C PHE A 45 3.92 0.14 4.88
N ALA A 46 4.66 -0.40 3.93
CA ALA A 46 4.55 0.03 2.54
C ALA A 46 4.69 -1.14 1.59
N TYR A 47 3.99 -1.03 0.47
CA TYR A 47 3.91 -2.08 -0.54
C TYR A 47 3.88 -1.48 -1.95
N GLU A 48 4.38 -2.24 -2.93
CA GLU A 48 4.09 -1.95 -4.33
C GLU A 48 2.58 -2.04 -4.57
N ASN A 49 2.03 -1.12 -5.36
CA ASN A 49 0.63 -1.11 -5.73
C ASN A 49 0.33 -2.14 -6.83
N ARG A 50 0.56 -3.42 -6.52
CA ARG A 50 0.49 -4.51 -7.50
C ARG A 50 0.01 -5.81 -6.85
N CYS A 51 -1.22 -6.19 -7.16
CA CYS A 51 -1.83 -7.42 -6.65
C CYS A 51 -1.13 -8.64 -7.27
N PRO A 52 -0.65 -9.62 -6.47
CA PRO A 52 0.03 -10.82 -6.98
C PRO A 52 -0.83 -11.68 -7.90
N HIS A 53 -2.16 -11.56 -7.80
CA HIS A 53 -3.11 -12.32 -8.63
C HIS A 53 -2.97 -12.00 -10.14
N THR A 54 -3.08 -10.72 -10.51
CA THR A 54 -3.11 -10.30 -11.93
C THR A 54 -2.14 -9.17 -12.26
N GLY A 55 -1.44 -8.64 -11.25
CA GLY A 55 -0.65 -7.43 -11.37
C GLY A 55 -1.46 -6.13 -11.41
N ALA A 56 -2.77 -6.17 -11.18
CA ALA A 56 -3.61 -4.98 -11.13
C ALA A 56 -3.30 -4.12 -9.89
N PRO A 57 -3.52 -2.79 -9.96
CA PRO A 57 -3.48 -1.93 -8.78
C PRO A 57 -4.54 -2.35 -7.75
N LEU A 58 -4.27 -2.05 -6.49
CA LEU A 58 -5.13 -2.41 -5.36
C LEU A 58 -6.18 -1.33 -5.06
N ASP A 59 -5.89 -0.05 -5.32
CA ASP A 59 -6.79 1.04 -4.97
C ASP A 59 -8.02 1.15 -5.89
N TRP A 60 -9.20 1.35 -5.29
CA TRP A 60 -10.43 1.67 -6.04
C TRP A 60 -10.63 3.18 -6.22
N ALA A 61 -9.93 3.98 -5.42
CA ALA A 61 -9.90 5.43 -5.48
C ALA A 61 -8.56 5.92 -4.90
N PRO A 62 -8.10 7.13 -5.26
CA PRO A 62 -6.84 7.67 -4.74
C PRO A 62 -6.74 7.53 -3.21
N HIS A 63 -5.63 6.94 -2.75
CA HIS A 63 -5.31 6.72 -1.34
C HIS A 63 -6.24 5.72 -0.59
N ARG A 64 -7.12 4.99 -1.29
CA ARG A 64 -8.04 4.02 -0.67
C ARG A 64 -7.57 2.59 -0.90
N PHE A 65 -6.84 2.05 0.07
CA PHE A 65 -6.28 0.69 0.03
C PHE A 65 -6.85 -0.26 1.09
N LEU A 66 -7.43 0.30 2.16
CA LEU A 66 -7.99 -0.47 3.26
C LEU A 66 -9.44 -0.84 2.97
N ASP A 67 -9.87 -2.01 3.47
CA ASP A 67 -11.27 -2.39 3.53
C ASP A 67 -12.11 -1.41 4.37
N HIS A 68 -13.41 -1.64 4.41
CA HIS A 68 -14.34 -0.73 5.07
C HIS A 68 -14.07 -0.61 6.58
N GLU A 69 -13.75 -1.74 7.22
CA GLU A 69 -13.42 -1.88 8.63
C GLU A 69 -11.99 -1.42 8.97
N ARG A 70 -11.15 -1.21 7.95
CA ARG A 70 -9.74 -0.85 8.05
C ARG A 70 -8.88 -1.90 8.76
N GLU A 71 -9.27 -3.17 8.66
CA GLU A 71 -8.52 -4.30 9.22
C GLU A 71 -7.54 -4.89 8.21
N PHE A 72 -7.89 -4.85 6.92
CA PHE A 72 -7.09 -5.43 5.85
C PHE A 72 -6.81 -4.42 4.74
N ILE A 73 -5.74 -4.66 4.00
CA ILE A 73 -5.58 -4.08 2.67
C ILE A 73 -6.47 -4.88 1.72
N GLN A 74 -7.29 -4.22 0.91
CA GLN A 74 -8.21 -4.86 -0.02
C GLN A 74 -7.88 -4.51 -1.47
N CYS A 75 -7.76 -5.54 -2.32
CA CYS A 75 -7.65 -5.33 -3.76
C CYS A 75 -9.01 -4.98 -4.36
N ALA A 76 -9.11 -3.79 -4.97
CA ALA A 76 -10.31 -3.25 -5.60
C ALA A 76 -10.94 -4.13 -6.69
N MET A 77 -10.15 -4.98 -7.36
CA MET A 77 -10.65 -5.69 -8.54
C MET A 77 -11.41 -6.97 -8.20
N HIS A 78 -10.88 -7.78 -7.27
CA HIS A 78 -11.45 -9.09 -6.93
C HIS A 78 -11.60 -9.33 -5.42
N GLY A 79 -11.43 -8.28 -4.60
CA GLY A 79 -11.67 -8.34 -3.16
C GLY A 79 -10.67 -9.16 -2.35
N ALA A 80 -9.47 -9.43 -2.87
CA ALA A 80 -8.44 -10.11 -2.09
C ALA A 80 -8.05 -9.27 -0.86
N LEU A 81 -7.95 -9.92 0.31
CA LEU A 81 -7.63 -9.26 1.59
C LEU A 81 -6.23 -9.65 2.03
N PHE A 82 -5.44 -8.65 2.43
CA PHE A 82 -4.06 -8.82 2.88
C PHE A 82 -3.88 -8.25 4.29
N GLU A 83 -3.14 -8.98 5.13
CA GLU A 83 -2.68 -8.48 6.44
C GLU A 83 -1.83 -7.22 6.26
N ILE A 84 -2.09 -6.18 7.05
CA ILE A 84 -1.39 -4.89 6.96
C ILE A 84 0.10 -5.04 7.26
N GLU A 85 0.45 -5.84 8.26
CA GLU A 85 1.82 -5.95 8.78
C GLU A 85 2.73 -6.80 7.90
N THR A 86 2.16 -7.81 7.25
CA THR A 86 2.94 -8.85 6.55
C THR A 86 2.72 -8.87 5.04
N GLY A 87 1.66 -8.20 4.56
CA GLY A 87 1.23 -8.22 3.18
C GLY A 87 0.71 -9.59 2.72
N ARG A 88 0.49 -10.55 3.63
CA ARG A 88 0.01 -11.89 3.29
C ARG A 88 -1.47 -11.84 2.91
N CYS A 89 -1.79 -12.41 1.76
CA CYS A 89 -3.16 -12.60 1.32
C CYS A 89 -3.83 -13.70 2.15
N VAL A 90 -4.88 -13.34 2.89
CA VAL A 90 -5.66 -14.24 3.74
C VAL A 90 -7.01 -14.63 3.12
N HIS A 91 -7.45 -13.91 2.09
CA HIS A 91 -8.70 -14.17 1.39
C HIS A 91 -8.60 -13.80 -0.10
N GLY A 92 -9.32 -14.54 -0.96
CA GLY A 92 -9.44 -14.25 -2.39
C GLY A 92 -8.49 -15.06 -3.29
N PRO A 93 -8.42 -14.74 -4.60
CA PRO A 93 -7.82 -15.60 -5.61
C PRO A 93 -6.30 -15.82 -5.49
N CYS A 94 -5.60 -14.99 -4.71
CA CYS A 94 -4.16 -15.13 -4.44
C CYS A 94 -3.84 -15.49 -2.99
N ALA A 95 -4.78 -16.14 -2.28
CA ALA A 95 -4.58 -16.58 -0.90
C ALA A 95 -3.25 -17.33 -0.71
N GLY A 96 -2.51 -16.97 0.33
CA GLY A 96 -1.17 -17.50 0.63
C GLY A 96 -0.01 -16.75 -0.03
N GLN A 97 -0.26 -15.94 -1.07
CA GLN A 97 0.76 -15.06 -1.67
C GLN A 97 0.94 -13.78 -0.84
N ARG A 98 1.90 -12.93 -1.22
CA ARG A 98 2.23 -11.69 -0.50
C ARG A 98 2.35 -10.50 -1.44
N LEU A 99 1.95 -9.32 -0.95
CA LEU A 99 2.36 -8.04 -1.53
C LEU A 99 3.88 -7.89 -1.41
N LYS A 100 4.48 -7.22 -2.39
CA LYS A 100 5.91 -6.90 -2.34
C LYS A 100 6.12 -5.69 -1.42
N SER A 101 6.78 -5.92 -0.29
CA SER A 101 7.08 -4.88 0.71
C SER A 101 8.09 -3.87 0.18
N VAL A 102 7.86 -2.60 0.49
CA VAL A 102 8.80 -1.51 0.29
C VAL A 102 9.32 -1.09 1.67
N PRO A 103 10.63 -1.21 1.96
CA PRO A 103 11.14 -0.85 3.28
C PRO A 103 10.96 0.65 3.54
N VAL A 104 10.38 0.98 4.69
CA VAL A 104 10.13 2.35 5.14
C VAL A 104 10.41 2.49 6.63
N ARG A 105 10.68 3.72 7.07
CA ARG A 105 10.77 4.06 8.49
C ARG A 105 10.23 5.48 8.74
N ILE A 106 9.98 5.79 10.00
CA ILE A 106 9.63 7.14 10.45
C ILE A 106 10.92 7.87 10.83
N GLU A 107 11.11 9.08 10.28
CA GLU A 107 12.27 9.93 10.55
C GLU A 107 11.85 11.40 10.56
N ALA A 108 12.02 12.07 11.71
CA ALA A 108 11.74 13.50 11.89
C ALA A 108 10.37 13.94 11.31
N ASP A 109 9.31 13.23 11.68
CA ASP A 109 7.92 13.44 11.21
C ASP A 109 7.66 13.12 9.73
N TRP A 110 8.55 12.37 9.07
CA TRP A 110 8.35 11.87 7.72
C TRP A 110 8.33 10.36 7.68
N VAL A 111 7.47 9.80 6.83
CA VAL A 111 7.67 8.46 6.29
C VAL A 111 8.74 8.57 5.20
N VAL A 112 9.81 7.81 5.35
CA VAL A 112 10.93 7.78 4.40
C VAL A 112 11.17 6.36 3.90
N LEU A 113 11.64 6.22 2.67
CA LEU A 113 12.21 4.95 2.19
C LEU A 113 13.41 4.58 3.06
N ALA A 114 13.40 3.35 3.57
CA ALA A 114 14.54 2.73 4.24
C ALA A 114 15.37 2.00 3.16
N GLY A 115 16.62 2.42 3.02
CA GLY A 115 17.60 1.76 2.15
C GLY A 115 18.30 0.64 2.89
#